data_AF-A0A0G4G4R9-F1
#
_entry.id   AF-A0A0G4G4R9-F1
#
_cell.length_a   1.000
_cell.length_b   1.000
_cell.length_c   1.000
_cell.angle_alpha   90.00
_cell.angle_beta   90.00
_cell.angle_gamma   90.00
#
_symmetry.space_group_name_H-M   'P 1'
#
loop_
_entity.id
_entity.type
_entity.pdbx_description
1 polymer ?
#
loop_
_entity_poly.entity_id
_entity_poly.type
_entity_poly.pdbx_seq_one_letter_code
_entity_poly.pdbx_strand_id
1 'polypeptide(L)'
;MGGTNLFLTAGPQQSNVDGALLLTQERPPSSSQLNLDTLSGLRGLCAVYIMIGHGLLFCTASSVLPRLFVPVQMPFFFLLSGFCLATANDRSARGGEGAHFDYWNFHWKRFARVYPTYILTNLLAVPLVFSGYTDAKPPSWPRMIPLALTCTATWGLFVHIPNVASWTICTLVFFYLLFPSLFLCLRKKSSVFLQRLEWSMDVLQFVVGMSLLHGIQWWFEKMHWHDPSKQFYWVPTTNPVSRLPIFLMGMSAGLLCSRKISSWKEATRAGEGGESGQQEEMGEEGDGATEASLPHPEGQGEAEEGSLLHGEAARAEGEKRNAATRADVWMLVWMVRQTHRGNEEKK
;
A
#
# COMPACT_ATOMS: atom_id res chain seq x y z
N MET A 1 74.38 17.45 6.81
CA MET A 1 73.05 17.25 6.20
C MET A 1 72.04 17.83 7.21
N GLY A 2 71.71 19.13 7.24
CA GLY A 2 71.04 19.95 6.21
C GLY A 2 69.53 19.68 6.27
N GLY A 3 68.59 20.56 6.64
CA GLY A 3 68.56 21.99 7.05
C GLY A 3 67.30 22.24 7.93
N THR A 4 67.25 23.24 8.84
CA THR A 4 66.72 24.64 8.67
C THR A 4 65.31 24.71 8.05
N ASN A 5 64.29 25.45 8.51
CA ASN A 5 64.16 26.53 9.49
C ASN A 5 62.66 26.78 9.84
N LEU A 6 62.46 27.33 11.04
CA LEU A 6 61.37 28.13 11.61
C LEU A 6 60.64 29.08 10.64
N PHE A 7 59.33 29.34 10.83
CA PHE A 7 58.72 30.68 10.70
C PHE A 7 57.30 30.78 11.35
N LEU A 8 57.15 31.77 12.24
CA LEU A 8 55.90 32.36 12.75
C LEU A 8 55.13 33.07 11.62
N THR A 9 53.79 33.18 11.71
CA THR A 9 53.05 34.48 11.71
C THR A 9 51.54 34.33 11.98
N ALA A 10 50.97 35.39 12.56
CA ALA A 10 49.64 35.65 13.12
C ALA A 10 48.41 35.60 12.17
N GLY A 11 47.21 35.48 12.76
CA GLY A 11 45.91 35.85 12.16
C GLY A 11 44.69 35.33 12.96
N PRO A 12 43.54 36.03 13.01
CA PRO A 12 42.83 36.32 14.28
C PRO A 12 41.61 35.44 14.63
N GLN A 13 41.28 35.55 15.92
CA GLN A 13 40.03 35.23 16.61
C GLN A 13 38.80 35.87 15.94
N GLN A 14 37.79 35.06 15.60
CA GLN A 14 36.41 35.54 15.45
C GLN A 14 35.39 34.44 15.74
N SER A 15 34.60 34.70 16.78
CA SER A 15 33.39 34.01 17.20
C SER A 15 32.27 34.16 16.18
N ASN A 16 31.57 33.07 15.87
CA ASN A 16 30.15 33.07 15.49
C ASN A 16 29.55 31.75 15.99
N VAL A 17 28.90 31.71 17.16
CA VAL A 17 27.44 31.82 17.30
C VAL A 17 26.69 31.52 16.01
N ASP A 18 26.51 30.22 15.70
CA ASP A 18 25.41 29.72 14.85
C ASP A 18 24.97 28.30 15.29
N GLY A 19 25.13 28.01 16.58
CA GLY A 19 24.48 26.87 17.23
C GLY A 19 23.09 27.27 17.70
N ALA A 20 22.12 27.44 16.79
CA ALA A 20 20.67 27.38 17.04
C ALA A 20 19.84 27.94 15.86
N LEU A 21 20.07 27.49 14.62
CA LEU A 21 19.06 27.67 13.56
C LEU A 21 19.22 26.68 12.40
N LEU A 22 19.44 25.39 12.70
CA LEU A 22 19.03 24.33 11.77
C LEU A 22 17.53 24.08 11.97
N LEU A 23 16.73 25.13 11.72
CA LEU A 23 15.36 24.93 11.30
C LEU A 23 15.47 24.07 10.06
N THR A 24 15.02 22.82 10.20
CA THR A 24 14.55 21.94 9.15
C THR A 24 14.59 22.62 7.80
N GLN A 25 15.68 22.41 7.06
CA GLN A 25 15.68 22.64 5.64
C GLN A 25 14.70 21.60 5.08
N GLU A 26 13.42 21.95 5.14
CA GLU A 26 12.31 21.31 4.47
C GLU A 26 12.71 21.31 3.00
N ARG A 27 13.31 20.20 2.57
CA ARG A 27 13.52 19.92 1.16
C ARG A 27 12.12 20.04 0.55
N PRO A 28 11.88 20.95 -0.42
CA PRO A 28 10.54 21.10 -0.99
C PRO A 28 10.06 19.72 -1.43
N PRO A 29 8.82 19.32 -1.12
CA PRO A 29 8.36 17.99 -1.44
C PRO A 29 8.51 17.80 -2.93
N SER A 30 9.46 16.95 -3.34
CA SER A 30 9.51 16.49 -4.72
C SER A 30 8.24 15.68 -4.92
N SER A 31 7.22 16.32 -5.49
CA SER A 31 5.84 15.82 -5.66
C SER A 31 5.74 14.56 -6.53
N SER A 32 6.87 13.98 -6.94
CA SER A 32 6.99 12.84 -7.85
C SER A 32 7.35 11.51 -7.16
N GLN A 33 7.55 11.45 -5.84
CA GLN A 33 7.85 10.20 -5.12
C GLN A 33 6.79 9.91 -4.05
N LEU A 34 6.14 8.73 -4.14
CA LEU A 34 5.20 8.32 -3.09
C LEU A 34 5.98 7.94 -1.83
N ASN A 35 5.92 8.83 -0.84
CA ASN A 35 6.57 8.70 0.45
C ASN A 35 5.90 7.57 1.27
N LEU A 36 6.65 6.48 1.48
CA LEU A 36 6.20 5.34 2.30
C LEU A 36 6.46 5.57 3.81
N ASP A 37 7.17 6.63 4.17
CA ASP A 37 7.50 6.96 5.56
C ASP A 37 6.28 7.53 6.29
N THR A 38 5.46 8.34 5.63
CA THR A 38 4.16 8.77 6.16
C THR A 38 3.28 7.58 6.53
N LEU A 39 3.31 6.54 5.69
CA LEU A 39 2.57 5.30 5.93
C LEU A 39 3.14 4.48 7.09
N SER A 40 4.45 4.58 7.32
CA SER A 40 5.12 4.00 8.48
C SER A 40 4.78 4.74 9.76
N GLY A 41 4.63 6.06 9.72
CA GLY A 41 4.10 6.87 10.83
C GLY A 41 2.68 6.47 11.20
N LEU A 42 1.80 6.28 10.20
CA LEU A 42 0.42 5.83 10.43
C LEU A 42 0.37 4.43 11.07
N ARG A 43 1.24 3.50 10.65
CA ARG A 43 1.40 2.21 11.34
C ARG A 43 1.78 2.37 12.81
N GLY A 44 2.73 3.26 13.09
CA GLY A 44 3.16 3.57 14.45
C GLY A 44 1.99 4.06 15.32
N LEU A 45 1.19 4.98 14.80
CA LEU A 45 -0.01 5.47 15.47
C LEU A 45 -1.02 4.35 15.74
N CYS A 46 -1.30 3.51 14.74
CA CYS A 46 -2.19 2.36 14.91
C CYS A 46 -1.64 1.36 15.94
N ALA A 47 -0.32 1.17 16.03
CA ALA A 47 0.29 0.29 17.02
C ALA A 47 0.12 0.83 18.45
N VAL A 48 0.31 2.14 18.65
CA VAL A 48 0.04 2.80 19.94
C VAL A 48 -1.43 2.68 20.31
N TYR A 49 -2.33 2.87 19.35
CA TYR A 49 -3.77 2.67 19.57
C TYR A 49 -4.09 1.24 20.03
N ILE A 50 -3.52 0.22 19.37
CA ILE A 50 -3.68 -1.18 19.76
C ILE A 50 -3.14 -1.42 21.17
N MET A 51 -1.98 -0.87 21.51
CA MET A 51 -1.38 -0.99 22.83
C MET A 51 -2.28 -0.41 23.92
N ILE A 52 -2.80 0.80 23.71
CA ILE A 52 -3.75 1.44 24.64
C ILE A 52 -5.02 0.60 24.75
N GLY A 53 -5.56 0.12 23.62
CA GLY A 53 -6.75 -0.72 23.60
C GLY A 53 -6.57 -2.04 24.35
N HIS A 54 -5.41 -2.69 24.23
CA HIS A 54 -5.07 -3.87 25.03
C HIS A 54 -4.92 -3.51 26.52
N GLY A 55 -4.25 -2.41 26.84
CA GLY A 55 -4.14 -1.92 28.22
C GLY A 55 -5.52 -1.70 28.85
N LEU A 56 -6.43 -1.02 28.16
CA LEU A 56 -7.79 -0.81 28.64
C LEU A 56 -8.58 -2.12 28.76
N LEU A 57 -8.46 -3.03 27.78
CA LEU A 57 -9.14 -4.32 27.78
C LEU A 57 -8.73 -5.22 28.96
N PHE A 58 -7.45 -5.22 29.33
CA PHE A 58 -6.91 -6.08 30.38
C PHE A 58 -6.85 -5.41 31.76
N CYS A 59 -6.84 -4.07 31.84
CA CYS A 59 -6.83 -3.34 33.12
C CYS A 59 -8.21 -2.86 33.58
N THR A 60 -9.17 -2.63 32.68
CA THR A 60 -10.52 -2.19 33.06
C THR A 60 -11.52 -3.32 32.78
N ALA A 61 -12.06 -3.93 33.83
CA ALA A 61 -12.81 -5.18 33.74
C ALA A 61 -14.15 -5.09 32.99
N SER A 62 -14.64 -3.93 32.53
CA SER A 62 -16.03 -3.85 32.06
C SER A 62 -16.37 -2.62 31.22
N SER A 63 -15.90 -2.54 29.97
CA SER A 63 -16.63 -1.77 28.97
C SER A 63 -16.69 -2.50 27.62
N VAL A 64 -17.87 -2.46 27.00
CA VAL A 64 -18.14 -3.05 25.68
C VAL A 64 -17.34 -2.31 24.58
N LEU A 65 -17.01 -1.04 24.83
CA LEU A 65 -16.30 -0.16 23.90
C LEU A 65 -14.88 -0.68 23.55
N PRO A 66 -13.94 -0.93 24.46
CA PRO A 66 -12.63 -1.52 24.12
C PRO A 66 -12.71 -2.83 23.34
N ARG A 67 -13.72 -3.67 23.63
CA ARG A 67 -13.92 -4.97 22.95
C ARG A 67 -14.34 -4.83 21.49
N LEU A 68 -15.11 -3.78 21.16
CA LEU A 68 -15.52 -3.48 19.79
C LEU A 68 -14.43 -2.80 18.98
N PHE A 69 -13.59 -1.98 19.63
CA PHE A 69 -12.67 -1.11 18.92
C PHE A 69 -11.30 -1.75 18.64
N VAL A 70 -10.77 -2.63 19.50
CA VAL A 70 -9.44 -3.30 19.34
C VAL A 70 -9.31 -4.24 18.11
N PRO A 71 -10.36 -4.93 17.64
CA PRO A 71 -10.23 -5.81 16.47
C PRO A 71 -10.11 -5.07 15.13
N VAL A 72 -10.57 -3.82 15.04
CA VAL A 72 -10.75 -3.08 13.78
C VAL A 72 -9.43 -2.67 13.15
N GLN A 73 -8.37 -2.49 13.96
CA GLN A 73 -7.06 -2.06 13.46
C GLN A 73 -6.30 -3.21 12.78
N MET A 74 -6.62 -4.47 13.10
CA MET A 74 -5.91 -5.63 12.56
C MET A 74 -6.09 -5.79 11.03
N PRO A 75 -7.32 -5.70 10.48
CA PRO A 75 -7.52 -5.58 9.04
C PRO A 75 -6.70 -4.46 8.39
N PHE A 76 -6.61 -3.31 9.04
CA PHE A 76 -5.86 -2.17 8.52
C PHE A 76 -4.36 -2.50 8.38
N PHE A 77 -3.75 -3.17 9.37
CA PHE A 77 -2.36 -3.63 9.27
C PHE A 77 -2.11 -4.60 8.11
N PHE A 78 -3.02 -5.53 7.85
CA PHE A 78 -2.90 -6.49 6.75
C PHE A 78 -3.07 -5.80 5.39
N LEU A 79 -4.06 -4.91 5.25
CA LEU A 79 -4.27 -4.10 4.06
C LEU A 79 -3.02 -3.26 3.76
N LEU A 80 -2.48 -2.59 4.77
CA LEU A 80 -1.31 -1.74 4.60
C LEU A 80 -0.05 -2.55 4.27
N SER A 81 0.07 -3.76 4.82
CA SER A 81 1.16 -4.68 4.51
C SER A 81 1.14 -5.06 3.03
N GLY A 82 -0.04 -5.44 2.50
CA GLY A 82 -0.23 -5.72 1.09
C GLY A 82 0.10 -4.52 0.21
N PHE A 83 -0.39 -3.33 0.58
CA PHE A 83 -0.15 -2.07 -0.14
C PHE A 83 1.34 -1.72 -0.22
N CYS A 84 2.06 -1.71 0.91
CA CYS A 84 3.49 -1.38 0.91
C CYS A 84 4.32 -2.40 0.16
N LEU A 85 4.01 -3.69 0.30
CA LEU A 85 4.75 -4.72 -0.41
C LEU A 85 4.52 -4.59 -1.92
N ALA A 86 3.28 -4.44 -2.38
CA ALA A 86 2.99 -4.30 -3.80
C ALA A 86 3.61 -3.02 -4.40
N THR A 87 3.49 -1.87 -3.73
CA THR A 87 4.07 -0.60 -4.21
C THR A 87 5.59 -0.62 -4.24
N ALA A 88 6.25 -1.13 -3.20
CA ALA A 88 7.71 -1.16 -3.15
C ALA A 88 8.30 -2.10 -4.21
N ASN A 89 7.71 -3.29 -4.39
CA ASN A 89 8.19 -4.25 -5.38
C ASN A 89 7.84 -3.82 -6.83
N ASP A 90 6.69 -3.18 -7.09
CA ASP A 90 6.38 -2.67 -8.44
C ASP A 90 7.33 -1.53 -8.85
N ARG A 91 7.74 -0.69 -7.89
CA ARG A 91 8.75 0.36 -8.15
C ARG A 91 10.11 -0.21 -8.50
N SER A 92 10.64 -1.11 -7.67
CA SER A 92 11.92 -1.78 -7.93
C SER A 92 11.89 -2.43 -9.32
N ALA A 93 10.82 -3.17 -9.63
CA ALA A 93 10.66 -3.85 -10.91
C ALA A 93 10.34 -2.93 -12.11
N ARG A 94 10.10 -1.63 -11.91
CA ARG A 94 10.00 -0.61 -12.98
C ARG A 94 11.29 0.22 -13.10
N GLY A 95 12.08 0.30 -12.04
CA GLY A 95 13.31 1.09 -11.95
C GLY A 95 14.55 0.43 -12.57
N GLY A 96 14.39 -0.70 -13.27
CA GLY A 96 15.50 -1.36 -13.98
C GLY A 96 16.28 -2.39 -13.15
N GLU A 97 15.95 -2.61 -11.88
CA GLU A 97 16.34 -3.85 -11.20
C GLU A 97 15.59 -4.98 -11.90
N GLY A 98 16.36 -5.88 -12.55
CA GLY A 98 15.90 -6.74 -13.64
C GLY A 98 14.55 -7.43 -13.45
N ALA A 99 13.92 -7.81 -14.57
CA ALA A 99 12.59 -8.43 -14.67
C ALA A 99 12.40 -9.73 -13.84
N HIS A 100 13.44 -10.19 -13.13
CA HIS A 100 13.44 -11.35 -12.27
C HIS A 100 13.20 -10.96 -10.81
N PHE A 101 12.08 -11.42 -10.24
CA PHE A 101 11.81 -11.24 -8.82
C PHE A 101 12.76 -12.10 -7.98
N ASP A 102 13.56 -11.49 -7.13
CA ASP A 102 14.48 -12.20 -6.23
C ASP A 102 13.73 -12.78 -5.04
N TYR A 103 13.24 -14.02 -5.21
CA TYR A 103 12.51 -14.75 -4.18
C TYR A 103 13.33 -14.94 -2.91
N TRP A 104 14.61 -15.31 -3.04
CA TRP A 104 15.44 -15.66 -1.89
C TRP A 104 15.69 -14.44 -1.00
N ASN A 105 16.16 -13.34 -1.60
CA ASN A 105 16.43 -12.10 -0.89
C ASN A 105 15.16 -11.49 -0.32
N PHE A 106 14.02 -11.63 -1.02
CA PHE A 106 12.72 -11.24 -0.47
C PHE A 106 12.48 -11.96 0.85
N HIS A 107 12.44 -13.30 0.88
CA HIS A 107 12.11 -14.04 2.09
C HIS A 107 13.15 -13.81 3.20
N TRP A 108 14.44 -13.78 2.87
CA TRP A 108 15.51 -13.54 3.83
C TRP A 108 15.38 -12.20 4.54
N LYS A 109 15.12 -11.11 3.80
CA LYS A 109 14.92 -9.78 4.39
C LYS A 109 13.75 -9.73 5.38
N ARG A 110 12.70 -10.53 5.16
CA ARG A 110 11.51 -10.55 6.05
C ARG A 110 11.76 -11.46 7.25
N PHE A 111 12.41 -12.60 7.02
CA PHE A 111 12.85 -13.50 8.09
C PHE A 111 13.77 -12.76 9.08
N ALA A 112 14.83 -12.12 8.59
CA ALA A 112 15.79 -11.37 9.41
C ALA A 112 15.13 -10.21 10.19
N ARG A 113 14.08 -9.60 9.63
CA ARG A 113 13.35 -8.51 10.28
C ARG A 113 12.38 -8.97 11.37
N VAL A 114 11.72 -10.11 11.18
CA VAL A 114 10.55 -10.50 11.98
C VAL A 114 10.86 -11.65 12.93
N TYR A 115 11.61 -12.66 12.48
CA TYR A 115 11.82 -13.89 13.24
C TYR A 115 12.58 -13.69 14.56
N PRO A 116 13.68 -12.89 14.63
CA PRO A 116 14.40 -12.69 15.88
C PRO A 116 13.51 -12.10 16.99
N THR A 117 12.75 -11.05 16.65
CA THR A 117 11.82 -10.39 17.58
C THR A 117 10.67 -11.32 17.98
N TYR A 118 10.15 -12.10 17.04
CA TYR A 118 9.09 -13.07 17.32
C TYR A 118 9.54 -14.13 18.34
N ILE A 119 10.71 -14.74 18.13
CA ILE A 119 11.24 -15.73 19.07
C ILE A 119 11.54 -15.09 20.42
N LEU A 120 12.21 -13.94 20.44
CA LEU A 120 12.56 -13.25 21.68
C LEU A 120 11.31 -12.92 22.52
N THR A 121 10.27 -12.35 21.91
CA THR A 121 9.04 -11.99 22.63
C THR A 121 8.26 -13.22 23.11
N ASN A 122 8.28 -14.34 22.38
CA ASN A 122 7.68 -15.58 22.85
C ASN A 122 8.47 -16.19 24.02
N LEU A 123 9.80 -16.16 23.98
CA LEU A 123 10.66 -16.63 25.08
C LEU A 123 10.45 -15.79 26.34
N LEU A 124 10.39 -14.47 26.21
CA LEU A 124 10.10 -13.57 27.33
C LEU A 124 8.69 -13.75 27.91
N ALA A 125 7.75 -14.28 27.12
CA ALA A 125 6.41 -14.60 27.57
C ALA A 125 6.28 -15.99 28.22
N VAL A 126 7.31 -16.85 28.17
CA VAL A 126 7.27 -18.19 28.78
C VAL A 126 7.02 -18.16 30.29
N PRO A 127 7.61 -17.27 31.11
CA PRO A 127 7.29 -17.19 32.54
C PRO A 127 5.80 -16.96 32.81
N LEU A 128 5.13 -16.17 31.96
CA LEU A 128 3.70 -15.88 32.07
C LEU A 128 2.83 -17.12 31.89
N VAL A 129 3.31 -18.12 31.12
CA VAL A 129 2.65 -19.42 30.97
C VAL A 129 2.54 -20.13 32.31
N PHE A 130 3.62 -20.16 33.09
CA PHE A 130 3.65 -20.81 34.40
C PHE A 130 2.91 -20.02 35.48
N SER A 131 2.83 -18.70 35.34
CA SER A 131 2.05 -17.83 36.22
C SER A 131 0.54 -17.85 35.94
N GLY A 132 0.07 -18.59 34.92
CA GLY A 132 -1.35 -18.73 34.60
C GLY A 132 -1.97 -17.52 33.87
N TYR A 133 -1.15 -16.56 33.42
CA TYR A 133 -1.62 -15.37 32.68
C TYR A 133 -1.85 -15.63 31.18
N THR A 134 -1.58 -16.85 30.69
CA THR A 134 -1.78 -17.23 29.30
C THR A 134 -2.63 -18.49 29.17
N ASP A 135 -3.37 -18.60 28.08
CA ASP A 135 -4.13 -19.81 27.73
C ASP A 135 -3.22 -20.93 27.17
N ALA A 136 -1.92 -20.68 26.95
CA ALA A 136 -0.94 -21.70 26.57
C ALA A 136 -0.57 -22.53 27.81
N LYS A 137 -0.92 -23.82 27.86
CA LYS A 137 -0.71 -24.68 29.04
C LYS A 137 0.26 -25.83 28.73
N PRO A 138 0.99 -26.38 29.73
CA PRO A 138 1.92 -27.50 29.52
C PRO A 138 1.38 -28.69 28.72
N PRO A 139 0.11 -29.12 28.91
CA PRO A 139 -0.46 -30.22 28.12
C PRO A 139 -0.55 -29.94 26.61
N SER A 140 -0.58 -28.66 26.16
CA SER A 140 -0.62 -28.31 24.74
C SER A 140 0.76 -28.16 24.10
N TRP A 141 1.85 -28.27 24.86
CA TRP A 141 3.22 -28.00 24.36
C TRP A 141 3.66 -28.86 23.18
N PRO A 142 3.40 -30.19 23.14
CA PRO A 142 3.82 -31.01 22.00
C PRO A 142 3.25 -30.53 20.66
N ARG A 143 2.05 -29.94 20.68
CA ARG A 143 1.43 -29.31 19.52
C ARG A 143 1.85 -27.84 19.34
N MET A 144 1.95 -27.09 20.43
CA MET A 144 2.24 -25.66 20.40
C MET A 144 3.66 -25.35 19.95
N ILE A 145 4.67 -26.05 20.47
CA ILE A 145 6.09 -25.77 20.19
C ILE A 145 6.42 -25.83 18.69
N PRO A 146 6.09 -26.91 17.93
CA PRO A 146 6.40 -26.94 16.50
C PRO A 146 5.65 -25.85 15.72
N LEU A 147 4.40 -25.55 16.09
CA LEU A 147 3.61 -24.49 15.45
C LEU A 147 4.14 -23.09 15.77
N ALA A 148 4.65 -22.88 16.99
CA ALA A 148 5.28 -21.63 17.39
C ALA A 148 6.61 -21.43 16.64
N LEU A 149 7.48 -22.44 16.59
CA LEU A 149 8.78 -22.35 15.92
C LEU A 149 8.67 -22.11 14.41
N THR A 150 7.63 -22.66 13.78
CA THR A 150 7.35 -22.50 12.34
C THR A 150 6.47 -21.30 12.00
N CYS A 151 6.01 -20.53 13.01
CA CYS A 151 5.07 -19.42 12.84
C CYS A 151 3.73 -19.84 12.19
N THR A 152 3.24 -21.05 12.46
CA THR A 152 2.03 -21.64 11.86
C THR A 152 0.87 -21.81 12.83
N ALA A 153 0.97 -21.29 14.05
CA ALA A 153 -0.04 -21.44 15.11
C ALA A 153 -1.46 -20.94 14.75
N THR A 154 -1.60 -20.11 13.71
CA THR A 154 -2.88 -19.57 13.23
C THR A 154 -3.39 -20.21 11.93
N TRP A 155 -2.63 -21.10 11.30
CA TRP A 155 -2.93 -21.57 9.94
C TRP A 155 -4.08 -22.58 9.87
N GLY A 156 -4.28 -23.34 10.95
CA GLY A 156 -5.41 -24.23 11.14
C GLY A 156 -6.35 -23.74 12.23
N LEU A 157 -6.69 -24.63 13.16
CA LEU A 157 -7.32 -24.22 14.42
C LEU A 157 -6.32 -23.42 15.25
N PHE A 158 -6.80 -22.34 15.87
CA PHE A 158 -5.95 -21.44 16.63
C PHE A 158 -5.34 -22.15 17.84
N VAL A 159 -4.01 -22.16 17.91
CA VAL A 159 -3.25 -22.68 19.04
C VAL A 159 -2.62 -21.50 19.78
N HIS A 160 -2.95 -21.37 21.07
CA HIS A 160 -2.36 -20.34 21.91
C HIS A 160 -0.85 -20.58 22.05
N ILE A 161 -0.07 -19.54 21.75
CA ILE A 161 1.38 -19.46 21.96
C ILE A 161 1.66 -18.51 23.14
N PRO A 162 2.84 -18.58 23.78
CA PRO A 162 3.14 -17.81 24.99
C PRO A 162 2.84 -16.32 24.86
N ASN A 163 3.26 -15.70 23.75
CA ASN A 163 2.85 -14.34 23.41
C ASN A 163 1.62 -14.37 22.50
N VAL A 164 0.41 -14.27 23.07
CA VAL A 164 -0.85 -14.30 22.31
C VAL A 164 -0.86 -13.28 21.17
N ALA A 165 -0.34 -12.06 21.38
CA ALA A 165 -0.31 -11.01 20.35
C ALA A 165 0.53 -11.38 19.11
N SER A 166 1.41 -12.39 19.22
CA SER A 166 2.22 -12.88 18.10
C SER A 166 1.41 -13.65 17.05
N TRP A 167 0.12 -13.93 17.27
CA TRP A 167 -0.77 -14.52 16.25
C TRP A 167 -0.70 -13.76 14.91
N THR A 168 -0.53 -12.45 14.98
CA THR A 168 -0.44 -11.52 13.84
C THR A 168 0.76 -11.80 12.95
N ILE A 169 1.88 -12.16 13.56
CA ILE A 169 3.12 -12.53 12.88
C ILE A 169 2.95 -13.87 12.17
N CYS A 170 2.32 -14.86 12.81
CA CYS A 170 2.01 -16.14 12.18
C CYS A 170 1.17 -15.97 10.90
N THR A 171 0.18 -15.06 10.96
CA THR A 171 -0.65 -14.69 9.80
C THR A 171 0.15 -13.95 8.72
N LEU A 172 1.04 -13.02 9.10
CA LEU A 172 1.90 -12.30 8.17
C LEU A 172 2.90 -13.21 7.46
N VAL A 173 3.47 -14.20 8.16
CA VAL A 173 4.41 -15.16 7.56
C VAL A 173 3.74 -15.93 6.41
N PHE A 174 2.47 -16.32 6.57
CA PHE A 174 1.70 -16.92 5.48
C PHE A 174 1.58 -15.97 4.26
N PHE A 175 1.26 -14.70 4.50
CA PHE A 175 1.18 -13.71 3.43
C PHE A 175 2.53 -13.47 2.75
N TYR A 176 3.63 -13.48 3.48
CA TYR A 176 4.96 -13.34 2.90
C TYR A 176 5.32 -14.51 2.00
N LEU A 177 4.93 -15.73 2.35
CA LEU A 177 5.15 -16.92 1.52
C LEU A 177 4.33 -16.86 0.22
N LEU A 178 3.09 -16.39 0.27
CA LEU A 178 2.24 -16.25 -0.92
C LEU A 178 2.55 -15.01 -1.76
N PHE A 179 3.12 -13.97 -1.15
CA PHE A 179 3.25 -12.65 -1.76
C PHE A 179 3.95 -12.67 -3.12
N PRO A 180 5.11 -13.33 -3.32
CA PRO A 180 5.78 -13.31 -4.62
C PRO A 180 4.91 -13.81 -5.77
N SER A 181 4.25 -14.95 -5.57
CA SER A 181 3.36 -15.56 -6.57
C SER A 181 2.15 -14.68 -6.85
N LEU A 182 1.52 -14.14 -5.80
CA LEU A 182 0.39 -13.22 -5.91
C LEU A 182 0.78 -11.93 -6.61
N PHE A 183 1.93 -11.35 -6.26
CA PHE A 183 2.43 -10.11 -6.83
C PHE A 183 2.67 -10.25 -8.33
N LEU A 184 3.38 -11.30 -8.76
CA LEU A 184 3.65 -11.56 -10.16
C LEU A 184 2.38 -11.83 -10.98
N CYS A 185 1.39 -12.51 -10.39
CA CYS A 185 0.10 -12.74 -11.03
C CYS A 185 -0.70 -11.44 -11.18
N LEU A 186 -0.88 -10.69 -10.09
CA LEU A 186 -1.70 -9.48 -10.05
C LEU A 186 -1.10 -8.33 -10.87
N ARG A 187 0.24 -8.20 -10.88
CA ARG A 187 0.94 -7.16 -11.65
C ARG A 187 0.61 -7.24 -13.15
N LYS A 188 0.41 -8.45 -13.69
CA LYS A 188 0.07 -8.70 -15.10
C LYS A 188 -1.39 -8.41 -15.46
N LYS A 189 -2.27 -8.24 -14.47
CA LYS A 189 -3.71 -8.05 -14.70
C LYS A 189 -4.06 -6.59 -15.01
N SER A 190 -5.14 -6.35 -15.73
CA SER A 190 -5.60 -5.00 -16.07
C SER A 190 -6.03 -4.20 -14.83
N SER A 191 -6.06 -2.87 -14.92
CA SER A 191 -6.50 -2.02 -13.80
C SER A 191 -7.97 -2.26 -13.46
N VAL A 192 -8.81 -2.57 -14.46
CA VAL A 192 -10.22 -2.93 -14.26
C VAL A 192 -10.35 -4.23 -13.46
N PHE A 193 -9.52 -5.24 -13.76
CA PHE A 193 -9.51 -6.48 -12.99
C PHE A 193 -9.16 -6.23 -11.51
N LEU A 194 -8.13 -5.42 -11.24
CA LEU A 194 -7.71 -5.11 -9.87
C LEU A 194 -8.80 -4.36 -9.09
N GLN A 195 -9.50 -3.43 -9.73
CA GLN A 195 -10.64 -2.74 -9.10
C GLN A 195 -11.78 -3.72 -8.80
N ARG A 196 -12.18 -4.56 -9.77
CA ARG A 196 -13.20 -5.59 -9.54
C ARG A 196 -12.81 -6.55 -8.43
N LEU A 197 -11.53 -6.92 -8.35
CA LEU A 197 -11.00 -7.77 -7.30
C LEU A 197 -11.15 -7.09 -5.93
N GLU A 198 -10.76 -5.82 -5.79
CA GLU A 198 -10.92 -5.03 -4.56
C GLU A 198 -12.38 -5.03 -4.08
N TRP A 199 -13.31 -4.61 -4.94
CA TRP A 199 -14.74 -4.63 -4.65
C TRP A 199 -15.27 -6.02 -4.29
N SER A 200 -14.82 -7.06 -4.99
CA SER A 200 -15.27 -8.44 -4.70
C SER A 200 -14.80 -8.93 -3.32
N MET A 201 -13.59 -8.54 -2.90
CA MET A 201 -13.02 -8.92 -1.61
C MET A 201 -13.69 -8.13 -0.47
N ASP A 202 -14.04 -6.87 -0.70
CA ASP A 202 -14.84 -6.06 0.24
C ASP A 202 -16.21 -6.66 0.49
N VAL A 203 -16.96 -6.97 -0.58
CA VAL A 203 -18.28 -7.60 -0.47
C VAL A 203 -18.17 -8.95 0.24
N LEU A 204 -17.17 -9.76 -0.09
CA LEU A 204 -16.93 -11.04 0.57
C LEU A 204 -16.69 -10.86 2.09
N GLN A 205 -15.84 -9.92 2.49
CA GLN A 205 -15.56 -9.64 3.90
C GLN A 205 -16.78 -9.09 4.62
N PHE A 206 -17.58 -8.25 3.96
CA PHE A 206 -18.83 -7.74 4.51
C PHE A 206 -19.82 -8.89 4.75
N VAL A 207 -20.05 -9.75 3.75
CA VAL A 207 -20.95 -10.91 3.89
C VAL A 207 -20.48 -11.86 4.98
N VAL A 208 -19.19 -12.23 4.99
CA VAL A 208 -18.62 -13.10 6.03
C VAL A 208 -18.73 -12.47 7.40
N GLY A 209 -18.43 -11.17 7.54
CA GLY A 209 -18.58 -10.43 8.78
C GLY A 209 -20.01 -10.43 9.30
N MET A 210 -20.98 -10.16 8.42
CA MET A 210 -22.40 -10.20 8.77
C MET A 210 -22.86 -11.62 9.13
N SER A 211 -22.44 -12.66 8.40
CA SER A 211 -22.77 -14.05 8.73
C SER A 211 -22.21 -14.47 10.09
N LEU A 212 -20.99 -14.03 10.44
CA LEU A 212 -20.39 -14.30 11.75
C LEU A 212 -21.13 -13.57 12.87
N LEU A 213 -21.54 -12.31 12.67
CA LEU A 213 -22.34 -11.56 13.65
C LEU A 213 -23.69 -12.24 13.92
N HIS A 214 -24.40 -12.65 12.86
CA HIS A 214 -25.67 -13.38 13.00
C HIS A 214 -25.47 -14.76 13.61
N GLY A 215 -24.39 -15.47 13.26
CA GLY A 215 -24.06 -16.77 13.84
C GLY A 215 -23.74 -16.69 15.34
N ILE A 216 -23.02 -15.64 15.77
CA ILE A 216 -22.74 -15.36 17.17
C ILE A 216 -24.04 -15.04 17.92
N GLN A 217 -24.90 -14.18 17.37
CA GLN A 217 -26.18 -13.83 18.00
C GLN A 217 -27.13 -15.03 18.13
N TRP A 218 -27.28 -15.81 17.05
CA TRP A 218 -28.08 -17.04 17.05
C TRP A 218 -27.54 -18.08 18.05
N TRP A 219 -26.22 -18.16 18.21
CA TRP A 219 -25.58 -19.05 19.18
C TRP A 219 -25.84 -18.62 20.64
N PHE A 220 -25.71 -17.32 20.94
CA PHE A 220 -26.02 -16.77 22.26
C PHE A 220 -27.48 -17.00 22.67
N GLU A 221 -28.40 -17.04 21.70
CA GLU A 221 -29.82 -17.29 21.94
C GLU A 221 -30.17 -18.77 22.17
N LYS A 222 -29.35 -19.75 21.70
CA LYS A 222 -29.76 -21.17 21.67
C LYS A 222 -28.90 -22.19 22.42
N MET A 223 -27.65 -21.91 22.78
CA MET A 223 -26.75 -22.93 23.36
C MET A 223 -26.15 -22.46 24.69
N HIS A 224 -26.70 -22.92 25.81
CA HIS A 224 -26.19 -22.67 27.17
C HIS A 224 -25.07 -23.63 27.63
N TRP A 225 -24.49 -24.44 26.74
CA TRP A 225 -23.61 -25.55 27.14
C TRP A 225 -22.27 -25.56 26.41
N HIS A 226 -21.20 -25.55 27.24
CA HIS A 226 -19.77 -25.51 26.94
C HIS A 226 -19.26 -24.24 26.26
N ASP A 227 -17.98 -23.91 26.48
CA ASP A 227 -17.29 -22.70 26.00
C ASP A 227 -16.42 -22.99 24.74
N PRO A 228 -17.00 -23.31 23.56
CA PRO A 228 -16.30 -23.24 22.28
C PRO A 228 -16.23 -21.80 21.73
N SER A 229 -16.70 -20.80 22.50
CA SER A 229 -16.86 -19.41 22.06
C SER A 229 -15.55 -18.79 21.56
N LYS A 230 -14.43 -19.17 22.19
CA LYS A 230 -13.10 -18.70 21.82
C LYS A 230 -12.70 -19.14 20.40
N GLN A 231 -12.91 -20.40 20.01
CA GLN A 231 -12.45 -20.89 18.70
C GLN A 231 -13.27 -20.30 17.54
N PHE A 232 -14.59 -20.13 17.71
CA PHE A 232 -15.45 -19.49 16.70
C PHE A 232 -15.06 -18.03 16.44
N TYR A 233 -14.54 -17.34 17.45
CA TYR A 233 -14.02 -15.98 17.29
C TYR A 233 -12.58 -15.97 16.75
N TRP A 234 -11.68 -16.74 17.35
CA TRP A 234 -10.24 -16.69 17.07
C TRP A 234 -9.88 -17.29 15.71
N VAL A 235 -10.58 -18.32 15.22
CA VAL A 235 -10.27 -18.93 13.92
C VAL A 235 -10.54 -17.95 12.78
N PRO A 236 -11.73 -17.36 12.59
CA PRO A 236 -11.93 -16.35 11.55
C PRO A 236 -11.06 -15.10 11.74
N THR A 237 -10.73 -14.78 12.99
CA THR A 237 -9.93 -13.59 13.31
C THR A 237 -8.46 -13.73 12.91
N THR A 238 -7.88 -14.89 13.19
CA THR A 238 -6.43 -15.12 13.08
C THR A 238 -6.03 -15.92 11.86
N ASN A 239 -6.94 -16.71 11.29
CA ASN A 239 -6.61 -17.59 10.18
C ASN A 239 -6.17 -16.76 8.97
N PRO A 240 -5.03 -17.10 8.34
CA PRO A 240 -4.55 -16.33 7.21
C PRO A 240 -5.47 -16.41 5.99
N VAL A 241 -6.19 -17.52 5.78
CA VAL A 241 -7.10 -17.68 4.65
C VAL A 241 -8.29 -16.72 4.76
N SER A 242 -8.87 -16.56 5.95
CA SER A 242 -9.97 -15.60 6.16
C SER A 242 -9.52 -14.14 6.01
N ARG A 243 -8.24 -13.85 6.26
CA ARG A 243 -7.64 -12.51 6.17
C ARG A 243 -6.98 -12.22 4.82
N LEU A 244 -6.79 -13.22 3.98
CA LEU A 244 -6.18 -13.08 2.65
C LEU A 244 -6.91 -12.05 1.76
N PRO A 245 -8.26 -11.96 1.73
CA PRO A 245 -8.96 -10.93 0.95
C PRO A 245 -8.51 -9.50 1.26
N ILE A 246 -8.34 -9.19 2.55
CA ILE A 246 -7.91 -7.85 3.02
C ILE A 246 -6.49 -7.54 2.55
N PHE A 247 -5.60 -8.55 2.60
CA PHE A 247 -4.24 -8.41 2.09
C PHE A 247 -4.21 -8.19 0.57
N LEU A 248 -5.06 -8.92 -0.18
CA LEU A 248 -5.21 -8.78 -1.64
C LEU A 248 -5.77 -7.41 -2.05
N MET A 249 -6.71 -6.85 -1.29
CA MET A 249 -7.18 -5.49 -1.50
C MET A 249 -6.03 -4.50 -1.39
N GLY A 250 -5.21 -4.62 -0.33
CA GLY A 250 -4.01 -3.83 -0.15
C GLY A 250 -3.04 -3.94 -1.34
N MET A 251 -2.76 -5.16 -1.81
CA MET A 251 -1.90 -5.37 -2.97
C MET A 251 -2.47 -4.70 -4.24
N SER A 252 -3.78 -4.83 -4.46
CA SER A 252 -4.48 -4.28 -5.63
C SER A 252 -4.45 -2.76 -5.62
N ALA A 253 -4.79 -2.14 -4.49
CA ALA A 253 -4.69 -0.70 -4.28
C ALA A 253 -3.24 -0.20 -4.49
N GLY A 254 -2.24 -0.94 -4.02
CA GLY A 254 -0.83 -0.60 -4.20
C GLY A 254 -0.39 -0.61 -5.67
N LEU A 255 -0.81 -1.61 -6.44
CA LEU A 255 -0.52 -1.70 -7.88
C LEU A 255 -1.24 -0.59 -8.66
N LEU A 256 -2.52 -0.33 -8.36
CA LEU A 256 -3.30 0.75 -8.97
C LEU A 256 -2.68 2.12 -8.71
N CYS A 257 -2.27 2.37 -7.47
CA CYS A 257 -1.57 3.59 -7.08
C CYS A 257 -0.26 3.76 -7.86
N SER A 258 0.55 2.69 -7.98
CA SER A 258 1.82 2.72 -8.71
C SER A 258 1.63 3.00 -10.21
N ARG A 259 0.58 2.46 -10.81
CA ARG A 259 0.20 2.74 -12.21
C ARG A 259 -0.21 4.19 -12.42
N LYS A 260 -1.05 4.74 -11.52
CA LYS A 260 -1.50 6.14 -11.59
C LYS A 260 -0.34 7.13 -11.45
N ILE A 261 0.62 6.84 -10.57
CA ILE A 261 1.83 7.66 -10.42
C ILE A 261 2.67 7.59 -11.69
N SER A 262 2.80 6.41 -12.30
CA SER A 262 3.57 6.23 -13.54
C SER A 262 2.94 7.02 -14.70
N SER A 263 1.63 6.91 -14.89
CA SER A 263 0.92 7.67 -15.94
C SER A 263 1.01 9.18 -15.73
N TRP A 264 0.97 9.64 -14.47
CA TRP A 264 1.13 11.06 -14.16
C TRP A 264 2.54 11.57 -14.49
N LYS A 265 3.58 10.78 -14.23
CA LYS A 265 4.97 11.09 -14.62
C LYS A 265 5.17 11.11 -16.13
N GLU A 266 4.49 10.22 -16.85
CA GLU A 266 4.55 10.19 -18.32
C GLU A 266 3.86 11.43 -18.91
N ALA A 267 2.68 11.80 -18.40
CA ALA A 267 1.95 12.99 -18.84
C ALA A 267 2.70 14.31 -18.57
N THR A 268 3.36 14.42 -17.42
CA THR A 268 4.17 15.60 -17.07
C THR A 268 5.40 15.74 -17.97
N ARG A 269 6.13 14.64 -18.22
CA ARG A 269 7.26 14.64 -19.17
C ARG A 269 6.85 14.99 -20.60
N ALA A 270 5.68 14.51 -21.04
CA ALA A 270 5.15 14.83 -22.37
C ALA A 270 4.76 16.31 -22.50
N GLY A 271 4.27 16.94 -21.43
CA GLY A 271 3.98 18.37 -21.40
C GLY A 271 5.25 19.23 -21.45
N GLU A 272 6.28 18.87 -20.70
CA GLU A 272 7.57 19.58 -20.68
C GLU A 272 8.35 19.44 -22.01
N GLY A 273 8.27 18.29 -22.69
CA GLY A 273 8.92 18.08 -23.99
C GLY A 273 8.21 18.76 -25.18
N GLY A 274 6.93 19.11 -25.03
CA GLY A 274 6.15 19.83 -26.05
C GLY A 274 6.48 21.33 -26.12
N GLU A 275 6.86 21.94 -25.00
CA GLU A 275 7.24 23.36 -24.95
C GLU A 275 8.66 23.61 -25.51
N SER A 276 9.56 22.63 -25.45
CA SER A 276 10.91 22.76 -26.05
C SER A 276 10.94 22.57 -27.56
N GLY A 277 9.95 21.87 -28.15
CA GLY A 277 9.87 21.65 -29.60
C GLY A 277 9.25 22.80 -30.39
N GLN A 278 8.49 23.69 -29.74
CA GLN A 278 7.85 24.83 -30.40
C GLN A 278 8.74 26.09 -30.47
N GLN A 279 9.90 26.09 -29.83
CA GLN A 279 10.87 27.20 -29.93
C GLN A 279 11.92 27.02 -31.04
N GLU A 280 12.08 25.83 -31.62
CA GLU A 280 13.01 25.62 -32.75
C GLU A 280 12.34 25.77 -34.14
N GLU A 281 11.02 25.64 -34.27
CA GLU A 281 10.32 25.77 -35.57
C GLU A 281 9.88 27.20 -35.94
N MET A 282 10.02 28.20 -35.07
CA MET A 282 9.71 29.61 -35.39
C MET A 282 10.93 30.44 -35.82
N GLY A 283 11.95 29.79 -36.36
CA GLY A 283 13.24 30.39 -36.68
C GLY A 283 13.72 30.23 -38.12
N GLU A 284 12.87 29.91 -39.10
CA GLU A 284 13.30 29.84 -40.51
C GLU A 284 12.12 30.07 -41.47
N GLU A 285 11.68 31.32 -41.60
CA GLU A 285 10.83 31.74 -42.73
C GLU A 285 11.44 33.00 -43.34
N GLY A 286 12.20 32.79 -44.42
CA GLY A 286 12.89 33.84 -45.18
C GLY A 286 12.87 33.54 -46.68
N ASP A 287 12.03 34.31 -47.38
CA ASP A 287 12.04 34.69 -48.80
C ASP A 287 12.47 33.69 -49.89
N GLY A 288 11.53 33.40 -50.79
CA GLY A 288 11.82 32.76 -52.08
C GLY A 288 10.58 32.57 -52.95
N ALA A 289 10.13 33.63 -53.61
CA ALA A 289 9.17 33.53 -54.70
C ALA A 289 9.78 32.82 -55.93
N THR A 290 9.04 31.89 -56.55
CA THR A 290 9.16 31.62 -58.01
C THR A 290 7.97 30.79 -58.54
N GLU A 291 7.59 31.11 -59.77
CA GLU A 291 6.44 30.67 -60.56
C GLU A 291 6.39 29.19 -60.99
N ALA A 292 5.14 28.74 -61.20
CA ALA A 292 4.63 27.87 -62.27
C ALA A 292 5.17 26.44 -62.44
N SER A 293 4.25 25.46 -62.37
CA SER A 293 3.77 24.68 -63.54
C SER A 293 2.89 23.49 -63.11
N LEU A 294 1.71 23.34 -63.72
CA LEU A 294 0.85 22.14 -63.65
C LEU A 294 1.45 20.99 -64.49
N PRO A 295 1.15 19.72 -64.16
CA PRO A 295 0.23 18.99 -65.05
C PRO A 295 -0.74 17.99 -64.38
N HIS A 296 -1.88 17.83 -65.07
CA HIS A 296 -2.86 16.72 -65.23
C HIS A 296 -3.06 15.58 -64.18
N PRO A 297 -4.32 15.14 -63.95
CA PRO A 297 -4.66 14.06 -63.01
C PRO A 297 -4.86 12.71 -63.72
N GLU A 298 -4.27 11.63 -63.22
CA GLU A 298 -4.73 10.27 -63.49
C GLU A 298 -4.56 9.35 -62.26
N GLY A 299 -5.68 8.77 -61.83
CA GLY A 299 -5.78 7.41 -61.27
C GLY A 299 -5.24 7.14 -59.87
N GLN A 300 -6.07 7.34 -58.84
CA GLN A 300 -5.97 6.63 -57.54
C GLN A 300 -7.20 6.82 -56.62
N GLY A 301 -8.41 6.79 -57.17
CA GLY A 301 -9.64 6.76 -56.36
C GLY A 301 -10.03 5.32 -56.05
N GLU A 302 -9.57 4.76 -54.91
CA GLU A 302 -10.21 3.62 -54.21
C GLU A 302 -9.45 3.21 -52.92
N ALA A 303 -8.18 3.62 -52.75
CA ALA A 303 -7.39 3.31 -51.55
C ALA A 303 -7.40 4.42 -50.47
N GLU A 304 -7.66 5.69 -50.83
CA GLU A 304 -7.66 6.81 -49.88
C GLU A 304 -8.96 6.92 -49.06
N GLU A 305 -10.09 6.49 -49.63
CA GLU A 305 -11.40 6.63 -48.98
C GLU A 305 -11.54 5.74 -47.73
N GLY A 306 -10.97 4.52 -47.76
CA GLY A 306 -10.94 3.62 -46.60
C GLY A 306 -10.01 4.09 -45.46
N SER A 307 -8.95 4.82 -45.79
CA SER A 307 -8.00 5.39 -44.81
C SER A 307 -8.58 6.63 -44.13
N LEU A 308 -9.25 7.49 -44.89
CA LEU A 308 -9.93 8.68 -44.37
C LEU A 308 -11.09 8.31 -43.44
N LEU A 309 -11.92 7.33 -43.81
CA LEU A 309 -13.03 6.86 -42.95
C LEU A 309 -12.56 6.22 -41.65
N HIS A 310 -11.43 5.51 -41.66
CA HIS A 310 -10.83 4.96 -40.44
C HIS A 310 -10.21 6.04 -39.54
N GLY A 311 -9.59 7.07 -40.13
CA GLY A 311 -9.05 8.22 -39.42
C GLY A 311 -10.13 9.07 -38.76
N GLU A 312 -11.25 9.31 -39.44
CA GLU A 312 -12.39 10.07 -38.91
C GLU A 312 -13.10 9.32 -37.77
N ALA A 313 -13.27 8.01 -37.89
CA ALA A 313 -13.86 7.19 -36.82
C ALA A 313 -12.99 7.18 -35.54
N ALA A 314 -11.67 7.04 -35.70
CA ALA A 314 -10.72 7.09 -34.58
C ALA A 314 -10.68 8.49 -33.92
N ARG A 315 -10.78 9.56 -34.73
CA ARG A 315 -10.84 10.95 -34.25
C ARG A 315 -12.14 11.22 -33.48
N ALA A 316 -13.27 10.74 -33.99
CA ALA A 316 -14.57 10.86 -33.31
C ALA A 316 -14.63 10.07 -32.00
N GLU A 317 -13.98 8.91 -31.91
CA GLU A 317 -13.90 8.12 -30.68
C GLU A 317 -12.96 8.77 -29.64
N GLY A 318 -11.86 9.38 -30.09
CA GLY A 318 -10.98 10.22 -29.27
C GLY A 318 -11.69 11.45 -28.69
N GLU A 319 -12.50 12.14 -29.50
CA GLU A 319 -13.28 13.30 -29.06
C GLU A 319 -14.39 12.90 -28.06
N LYS A 320 -15.09 11.78 -28.28
CA LYS A 320 -16.08 11.26 -27.31
C LYS A 320 -15.43 10.90 -25.98
N ARG A 321 -14.23 10.29 -26.00
CA ARG A 321 -13.49 9.92 -24.78
C ARG A 321 -12.96 11.16 -24.03
N ASN A 322 -12.50 12.18 -24.75
CA ASN A 322 -12.11 13.45 -24.15
C ASN A 322 -13.32 14.22 -23.61
N ALA A 323 -14.48 14.18 -24.28
CA ALA A 323 -15.72 14.79 -23.78
C ALA A 323 -16.21 14.12 -22.49
N ALA A 324 -16.17 12.78 -22.41
CA ALA A 324 -16.51 12.04 -21.19
C ALA A 324 -15.57 12.38 -20.03
N THR A 325 -14.26 12.45 -20.29
CA THR A 325 -13.26 12.82 -19.28
C THR A 325 -13.45 14.27 -18.80
N ARG A 326 -13.84 15.19 -19.69
CA ARG A 326 -14.18 16.58 -19.32
C ARG A 326 -15.48 16.64 -18.51
N ALA A 327 -16.48 15.82 -18.83
CA ALA A 327 -17.72 15.74 -18.06
C ALA A 327 -17.50 15.21 -16.63
N ASP A 328 -16.63 14.22 -16.45
CA ASP A 328 -16.26 13.67 -15.14
C ASP A 328 -15.53 14.70 -14.27
N VAL A 329 -14.62 15.49 -14.88
CA VAL A 329 -13.92 16.59 -14.18
C VAL A 329 -14.91 17.69 -13.80
N TRP A 330 -15.87 18.03 -14.68
CA TRP A 330 -16.91 19.01 -14.38
C TRP A 330 -17.87 18.53 -13.27
N MET A 331 -18.22 17.24 -13.22
CA MET A 331 -18.98 16.68 -12.11
C MET A 331 -18.23 16.73 -10.79
N LEU A 332 -16.92 16.43 -10.79
CA LEU A 332 -16.06 16.54 -9.60
C LEU A 332 -15.96 17.98 -9.11
N VAL A 333 -15.74 18.94 -10.03
CA VAL A 333 -15.72 20.38 -9.69
C VAL A 333 -17.09 20.85 -9.20
N TRP A 334 -18.18 20.37 -9.79
CA TRP A 334 -19.54 20.69 -9.33
C TRP A 334 -19.82 20.10 -7.93
N MET A 335 -19.47 18.85 -7.67
CA MET A 335 -19.60 18.22 -6.33
C MET A 335 -18.80 18.97 -5.26
N VAL A 336 -17.56 19.36 -5.56
CA VAL A 336 -16.74 20.16 -4.62
C VAL A 336 -17.38 21.52 -4.36
N ARG A 337 -17.95 22.16 -5.40
CA ARG A 337 -18.69 23.42 -5.24
C ARG A 337 -19.98 23.29 -4.42
N GLN A 338 -20.71 22.18 -4.54
CA GLN A 338 -21.90 21.92 -3.72
C GLN A 338 -21.54 21.67 -2.25
N THR A 339 -20.41 21.00 -2.00
CA THR A 339 -19.91 20.74 -0.65
C THR A 339 -19.50 22.04 0.08
N HIS A 340 -18.95 23.01 -0.66
CA HIS A 340 -18.67 24.34 -0.12
C HIS A 340 -19.94 25.17 0.11
N ARG A 341 -20.94 25.09 -0.77
CA ARG A 341 -22.19 25.85 -0.64
C ARG A 341 -23.05 25.38 0.55
N GLY A 342 -23.08 24.07 0.83
CA GLY A 342 -23.76 23.52 2.01
C GLY A 342 -23.11 23.84 3.37
N ASN A 343 -21.88 24.38 3.37
CA ASN A 343 -21.18 24.80 4.59
C ASN A 343 -21.36 26.30 4.89
N GLU A 344 -21.81 27.10 3.92
CA GLU A 344 -22.15 28.51 4.14
C GLU A 344 -23.60 28.71 4.58
N GLU A 345 -24.53 27.80 4.25
CA GLU A 345 -25.92 27.84 4.74
C GLU A 345 -26.08 27.33 6.19
N LYS A 346 -24.99 26.93 6.85
CA LYS A 346 -24.96 26.47 8.26
C LYS A 346 -24.21 27.41 9.21
N LYS A 347 -23.86 28.61 8.76
CA LYS A 347 -23.48 29.76 9.60
C LYS A 347 -24.52 30.84 9.44
#